data_AF-A0A7W8DMX5-F1
#
_entry.id   AF-A0A7W8DMX5-F1
#
_cell.length_a   1.000
_cell.length_b   1.000
_cell.length_c   1.000
_cell.angle_alpha   90.00
_cell.angle_beta   90.00
_cell.angle_gamma   90.00
#
_symmetry.space_group_name_H-M   'P 1'
#
loop_
_entity.id
_entity.type
_entity.pdbx_description
1 polymer ?
#
loop_
_entity_poly.entity_id
_entity_poly.type
_entity_poly.pdbx_seq_one_letter_code
_entity_poly.pdbx_strand_id
1 'polypeptide(L)'
;MKLFVALLLVLTGCSRKSTAKLIVPPLPKVEIADVPSPPTPSIIVEKGSNLRAIATAAYHHESFSSFVGQLNGISKPERLLAGAKLKTPSLPVALHDAGLDPQYQPAVNALSKSWTDLAAILPEYIHARYAARARDGDRFVVPEKIRKALLTCAEALDASAEALSHPQAGHVSPRSAIRQFAGASSSLQRFSQGFVESLDYDTYLVEQQFGIGFTNLLFWVQSHHK
;
A
#
# COMPACT_ATOMS: atom_id res chain seq x y z
N MET A 1 -24.07 49.29 -47.89
CA MET A 1 -23.53 50.05 -46.75
C MET A 1 -23.13 49.05 -45.66
N LYS A 2 -21.80 48.81 -45.50
CA LYS A 2 -21.03 48.18 -44.39
C LYS A 2 -21.71 47.01 -43.63
N LEU A 3 -21.42 45.73 -43.91
CA LEU A 3 -20.27 44.91 -43.45
C LEU A 3 -19.94 45.07 -41.94
N PHE A 4 -20.27 44.08 -41.11
CA PHE A 4 -19.63 43.82 -39.83
C PHE A 4 -19.55 42.30 -39.57
N VAL A 5 -18.35 41.76 -39.78
CA VAL A 5 -17.91 40.43 -39.37
C VAL A 5 -17.39 40.57 -37.94
N ALA A 6 -18.03 39.92 -36.97
CA ALA A 6 -17.49 39.79 -35.62
C ALA A 6 -16.70 38.48 -35.52
N LEU A 7 -15.39 38.61 -35.69
CA LEU A 7 -14.38 37.57 -35.53
C LEU A 7 -14.23 37.26 -34.04
N LEU A 8 -14.73 36.10 -33.59
CA LEU A 8 -14.55 35.64 -32.21
C LEU A 8 -13.14 35.03 -32.08
N LEU A 9 -12.22 35.81 -31.50
CA LEU A 9 -10.84 35.43 -31.23
C LEU A 9 -10.74 34.36 -30.14
N VAL A 10 -10.20 33.21 -30.57
CA VAL A 10 -9.44 32.20 -29.85
C VAL A 10 -8.86 32.68 -28.50
N LEU A 11 -9.38 32.15 -27.39
CA LEU A 11 -8.66 32.08 -26.13
C LEU A 11 -8.05 30.67 -26.01
N THR A 12 -6.85 30.52 -26.56
CA THR A 12 -5.98 29.37 -26.27
C THR A 12 -5.75 29.32 -24.76
N GLY A 13 -6.29 28.28 -24.12
CA GLY A 13 -6.02 27.98 -22.74
C GLY A 13 -4.52 27.80 -22.52
N CYS A 14 -3.92 28.70 -21.74
CA CYS A 14 -2.59 28.52 -21.19
C CYS A 14 -2.60 27.28 -20.28
N SER A 15 -2.13 26.15 -20.79
CA SER A 15 -1.72 25.02 -19.96
C SER A 15 -0.52 25.49 -19.13
N ARG A 16 -0.78 25.90 -17.88
CA ARG A 16 0.27 26.09 -16.87
C ARG A 16 0.91 24.72 -16.64
N LYS A 17 2.01 24.47 -17.35
CA LYS A 17 2.98 23.44 -16.96
C LYS A 17 3.57 23.87 -15.61
N SER A 18 2.91 23.49 -14.53
CA SER A 18 3.48 23.60 -13.19
C SER A 18 4.66 22.63 -13.12
N THR A 19 5.86 23.14 -13.36
CA THR A 19 7.13 22.45 -13.14
C THR A 19 7.52 22.54 -11.65
N ALA A 20 6.55 22.36 -10.75
CA ALA A 20 6.88 22.15 -9.35
C ALA A 20 7.62 20.82 -9.28
N LYS A 21 8.93 20.88 -9.03
CA LYS A 21 9.76 19.70 -8.80
C LYS A 21 9.18 18.99 -7.58
N LEU A 22 8.55 17.85 -7.80
CA LEU A 22 8.00 17.03 -6.70
C LEU A 22 9.19 16.67 -5.80
N ILE A 23 9.19 17.21 -4.57
CA ILE A 23 10.20 16.87 -3.58
C ILE A 23 9.79 15.53 -3.00
N VAL A 24 10.42 14.46 -3.46
CA VAL A 24 10.20 13.12 -2.89
C VAL A 24 10.95 13.04 -1.56
N PRO A 25 10.31 12.60 -0.46
CA PRO A 25 10.98 12.43 0.82
C PRO A 25 12.10 11.38 0.71
N PRO A 26 13.16 11.48 1.54
CA PRO A 26 14.20 10.46 1.57
C PRO A 26 13.63 9.12 2.05
N LEU A 27 14.12 8.02 1.47
CA LEU A 27 13.73 6.69 1.91
C LEU A 27 14.12 6.48 3.38
N PRO A 28 13.17 6.10 4.26
CA PRO A 28 13.49 5.84 5.65
C PRO A 28 14.40 4.63 5.77
N LYS A 29 15.35 4.69 6.71
CA LYS A 29 16.24 3.57 7.02
C LYS A 29 15.47 2.58 7.89
N VAL A 30 15.08 1.45 7.31
CA VAL A 30 14.36 0.37 7.97
C VAL A 30 15.04 -0.93 7.61
N GLU A 31 15.45 -1.69 8.62
CA GLU A 31 15.98 -3.04 8.47
C GLU A 31 14.86 -4.07 8.61
N ILE A 32 15.11 -5.31 8.16
CA ILE A 32 14.13 -6.40 8.29
C ILE A 32 13.71 -6.61 9.75
N ALA A 33 14.67 -6.45 10.69
CA ALA A 33 14.45 -6.60 12.11
C ALA A 33 13.53 -5.52 12.72
N ASP A 34 13.37 -4.38 12.06
CA ASP A 34 12.49 -3.30 12.52
C ASP A 34 11.02 -3.55 12.18
N VAL A 35 10.73 -4.54 11.34
CA VAL A 35 9.38 -4.92 10.93
C VAL A 35 8.90 -6.08 11.82
N PRO A 36 7.83 -5.87 12.62
CA PRO A 36 7.25 -6.94 13.44
C PRO A 36 6.96 -8.19 12.60
N SER A 37 7.45 -9.33 13.09
CA SER A 37 7.11 -10.62 12.48
C SER A 37 5.73 -11.08 12.94
N PRO A 38 4.97 -11.79 12.09
CA PRO A 38 3.76 -12.48 12.52
C PRO A 38 4.06 -13.40 13.72
N PRO A 39 3.11 -13.58 14.65
CA PRO A 39 3.31 -14.39 15.85
C PRO A 39 3.85 -15.80 15.58
N THR A 40 3.44 -16.36 14.43
CA THR A 40 3.99 -17.60 13.90
C THR A 40 4.39 -17.41 12.44
N PRO A 41 5.65 -17.73 12.07
CA PRO A 41 6.10 -17.67 10.67
C PRO A 41 5.49 -18.79 9.80
N SER A 42 4.67 -19.64 10.40
CA SER A 42 3.90 -20.67 9.71
C SER A 42 2.59 -20.95 10.43
N ILE A 43 1.54 -21.24 9.66
CA ILE A 43 0.20 -21.58 10.17
C ILE A 43 -0.18 -22.98 9.69
N ILE A 44 -0.75 -23.79 10.59
CA ILE A 44 -1.38 -25.06 10.22
C ILE A 44 -2.83 -24.76 9.83
N VAL A 45 -3.25 -25.21 8.65
CA VAL A 45 -4.59 -24.96 8.14
C VAL A 45 -5.61 -25.75 8.95
N GLU A 46 -6.46 -25.05 9.68
CA GLU A 46 -7.57 -25.68 10.40
C GLU A 46 -8.68 -26.14 9.45
N LYS A 47 -9.48 -27.13 9.90
CA LYS A 47 -10.64 -27.60 9.13
C LYS A 47 -11.65 -26.46 8.95
N GLY A 48 -12.00 -26.17 7.71
CA GLY A 48 -12.93 -25.08 7.35
C GLY A 48 -12.27 -23.70 7.21
N SER A 49 -10.95 -23.59 7.45
CA SER A 49 -10.20 -22.36 7.21
C SER A 49 -10.01 -22.09 5.71
N ASN A 50 -9.65 -20.85 5.36
CA ASN A 50 -9.39 -20.43 4.00
C ASN A 50 -8.23 -19.41 3.96
N LEU A 51 -7.73 -19.09 2.75
CA LEU A 51 -6.60 -18.16 2.59
C LEU A 51 -6.89 -16.74 3.12
N ARG A 52 -8.15 -16.28 3.11
CA ARG A 52 -8.53 -14.97 3.68
C ARG A 52 -8.36 -14.98 5.19
N ALA A 53 -8.86 -16.01 5.87
CA ALA A 53 -8.70 -16.16 7.31
C ALA A 53 -7.22 -16.25 7.72
N ILE A 54 -6.41 -17.02 6.98
CA ILE A 54 -4.97 -17.15 7.21
C ILE A 54 -4.26 -15.82 6.99
N ALA A 55 -4.60 -15.09 5.93
CA ALA A 55 -4.05 -13.77 5.65
C ALA A 55 -4.42 -12.74 6.73
N THR A 56 -5.66 -12.73 7.20
CA THR A 56 -6.09 -11.88 8.31
C THR A 56 -5.33 -12.21 9.59
N ALA A 57 -5.12 -13.50 9.89
CA ALA A 57 -4.36 -13.91 11.07
C ALA A 57 -2.88 -13.53 11.00
N ALA A 58 -2.25 -13.65 9.83
CA ALA A 58 -0.82 -13.40 9.65
C ALA A 58 -0.49 -11.92 9.42
N TYR A 59 -1.34 -11.20 8.69
CA TYR A 59 -1.04 -9.87 8.15
C TYR A 59 -2.13 -8.85 8.48
N HIS A 60 -3.07 -9.16 9.38
CA HIS A 60 -4.17 -8.28 9.82
C HIS A 60 -5.22 -7.92 8.77
N HIS A 61 -5.08 -8.36 7.50
CA HIS A 61 -6.07 -8.07 6.47
C HIS A 61 -6.20 -9.20 5.43
N GLU A 62 -7.42 -9.46 4.99
CA GLU A 62 -7.74 -10.57 4.09
C GLU A 62 -7.25 -10.40 2.64
N SER A 63 -6.98 -9.16 2.21
CA SER A 63 -6.45 -8.87 0.88
C SER A 63 -5.03 -9.41 0.67
N PHE A 64 -4.36 -9.87 1.73
CA PHE A 64 -3.12 -10.63 1.63
C PHE A 64 -3.33 -12.11 1.27
N SER A 65 -4.57 -12.57 1.07
CA SER A 65 -4.84 -13.97 0.70
C SER A 65 -4.16 -14.40 -0.60
N SER A 66 -4.11 -13.52 -1.61
CA SER A 66 -3.36 -13.78 -2.85
C SER A 66 -1.86 -13.82 -2.62
N PHE A 67 -1.32 -12.96 -1.75
CA PHE A 67 0.09 -13.00 -1.33
C PHE A 67 0.42 -14.33 -0.65
N VAL A 68 -0.38 -14.77 0.32
CA VAL A 68 -0.22 -16.06 1.01
C VAL A 68 -0.30 -17.21 0.02
N GLY A 69 -1.31 -17.19 -0.87
CA GLY A 69 -1.48 -18.21 -1.91
C GLY A 69 -0.25 -18.31 -2.80
N GLN A 70 0.22 -17.18 -3.32
CA GLN A 70 1.38 -17.11 -4.20
C GLN A 70 2.68 -17.56 -3.50
N LEU A 71 2.91 -17.11 -2.27
CA LEU A 71 4.07 -17.50 -1.46
C LEU A 71 4.15 -19.02 -1.24
N ASN A 72 3.00 -19.68 -1.18
CA ASN A 72 2.88 -21.11 -0.91
C ASN A 72 2.59 -21.96 -2.16
N GLY A 73 2.64 -21.37 -3.36
CA GLY A 73 2.37 -22.10 -4.62
C GLY A 73 0.91 -22.54 -4.80
N ILE A 74 -0.03 -21.88 -4.12
CA ILE A 74 -1.47 -22.16 -4.16
C ILE A 74 -2.14 -21.17 -5.12
N SER A 75 -2.25 -21.57 -6.39
CA SER A 75 -2.91 -20.77 -7.43
C SER A 75 -4.44 -20.88 -7.42
N LYS A 76 -4.98 -21.91 -6.76
CA LYS A 76 -6.43 -22.16 -6.64
C LYS A 76 -6.80 -22.33 -5.17
N PRO A 77 -7.67 -21.48 -4.60
CA PRO A 77 -8.03 -21.55 -3.17
C PRO A 77 -8.54 -22.92 -2.73
N GLU A 78 -9.29 -23.62 -3.57
CA GLU A 78 -9.83 -24.97 -3.34
C GLU A 78 -8.75 -26.06 -3.20
N ARG A 79 -7.48 -25.78 -3.51
CA ARG A 79 -6.35 -26.67 -3.25
C ARG A 79 -5.81 -26.57 -1.83
N LEU A 80 -6.33 -25.66 -1.02
CA LEU A 80 -5.97 -25.53 0.38
C LEU A 80 -6.52 -26.73 1.17
N LEU A 81 -5.61 -27.55 1.71
CA LEU A 81 -5.95 -28.74 2.49
C LEU A 81 -5.82 -28.45 3.99
N ALA A 82 -6.79 -28.93 4.77
CA ALA A 82 -6.66 -28.94 6.23
C ALA A 82 -5.43 -29.77 6.66
N GLY A 83 -4.72 -29.30 7.68
CA GLY A 83 -3.47 -29.87 8.16
C GLY A 83 -2.23 -29.44 7.37
N ALA A 84 -2.38 -28.76 6.23
CA ALA A 84 -1.23 -28.20 5.51
C ALA A 84 -0.52 -27.15 6.36
N LYS A 85 0.81 -27.10 6.28
CA LYS A 85 1.62 -26.06 6.91
C LYS A 85 1.95 -24.98 5.87
N LEU A 86 1.40 -23.78 6.04
CA LEU A 86 1.70 -22.64 5.18
C LEU A 86 2.77 -21.74 5.79
N LYS A 87 3.63 -21.18 4.95
CA LYS A 87 4.58 -20.13 5.29
C LYS A 87 3.84 -18.79 5.39
N THR A 88 4.09 -18.08 6.49
CA THR A 88 3.58 -16.74 6.79
C THR A 88 4.66 -15.92 7.51
N PRO A 89 5.88 -15.79 6.96
CA PRO A 89 6.91 -14.94 7.56
C PRO A 89 6.52 -13.47 7.43
N SER A 90 7.33 -12.57 8.01
CA SER A 90 7.14 -11.13 7.77
C SER A 90 7.23 -10.80 6.27
N LEU A 91 6.52 -9.77 5.82
CA LEU A 91 6.52 -9.32 4.43
C LEU A 91 7.93 -9.10 3.84
N PRO A 92 8.89 -8.45 4.53
CA PRO A 92 10.22 -8.25 3.96
C PRO A 92 11.01 -9.55 3.88
N VAL A 93 10.83 -10.49 4.82
CA VAL A 93 11.46 -11.82 4.78
C VAL A 93 10.88 -12.64 3.63
N ALA A 94 9.56 -12.64 3.44
CA ALA A 94 8.92 -13.34 2.33
C ALA A 94 9.47 -12.89 0.97
N LEU A 95 9.65 -11.58 0.77
CA LEU A 95 10.16 -11.04 -0.48
C LEU A 95 11.66 -11.30 -0.66
N HIS A 96 12.46 -11.16 0.40
CA HIS A 96 13.87 -11.54 0.43
C HIS A 96 14.04 -13.00 0.00
N ASP A 97 13.33 -13.92 0.66
CA ASP A 97 13.42 -15.36 0.42
C ASP A 97 12.86 -15.76 -0.96
N ALA A 98 11.99 -14.92 -1.55
CA ALA A 98 11.50 -15.09 -2.91
C ALA A 98 12.52 -14.66 -3.98
N GLY A 99 13.67 -14.11 -3.59
CA GLY A 99 14.73 -13.69 -4.51
C GLY A 99 14.72 -12.20 -4.84
N LEU A 100 14.18 -11.35 -3.96
CA LEU A 100 14.25 -9.89 -4.13
C LEU A 100 15.72 -9.47 -4.22
N ASP A 101 16.05 -8.65 -5.22
CA ASP A 101 17.39 -8.10 -5.32
C ASP A 101 17.70 -7.19 -4.09
N PRO A 102 18.82 -7.40 -3.38
CA PRO A 102 19.17 -6.64 -2.17
C PRO A 102 19.08 -5.12 -2.29
N GLN A 103 19.30 -4.54 -3.48
CA GLN A 103 19.16 -3.09 -3.65
C GLN A 103 17.73 -2.56 -3.44
N TYR A 104 16.71 -3.39 -3.65
CA TYR A 104 15.31 -3.04 -3.44
C TYR A 104 14.85 -3.31 -2.00
N GLN A 105 15.63 -4.06 -1.21
CA GLN A 105 15.28 -4.44 0.15
C GLN A 105 14.93 -3.24 1.04
N PRO A 106 15.67 -2.11 1.04
CA PRO A 106 15.33 -0.96 1.86
C PRO A 106 13.93 -0.40 1.57
N ALA A 107 13.52 -0.36 0.30
CA ALA A 107 12.18 0.09 -0.10
C ALA A 107 11.11 -0.89 0.40
N VAL A 108 11.37 -2.19 0.28
CA VAL A 108 10.45 -3.22 0.78
C VAL A 108 10.31 -3.20 2.30
N ASN A 109 11.39 -2.97 3.02
CA ASN A 109 11.37 -2.83 4.48
C ASN A 109 10.51 -1.62 4.88
N ALA A 110 10.70 -0.47 4.22
CA ALA A 110 9.93 0.74 4.47
C ALA A 110 8.42 0.56 4.18
N LEU A 111 8.06 -0.09 3.05
CA LEU A 111 6.67 -0.46 2.75
C LEU A 111 6.07 -1.36 3.84
N SER A 112 6.83 -2.36 4.27
CA SER A 112 6.37 -3.34 5.26
C SER A 112 6.18 -2.73 6.63
N LYS A 113 7.10 -1.83 7.04
CA LYS A 113 6.98 -1.06 8.27
C LYS A 113 5.78 -0.12 8.24
N SER A 114 5.53 0.52 7.10
CA SER A 114 4.35 1.38 6.90
C SER A 114 3.05 0.59 7.07
N TRP A 115 3.00 -0.66 6.58
CA TRP A 115 1.84 -1.53 6.82
C TRP A 115 1.63 -1.83 8.30
N THR A 116 2.69 -2.22 9.02
CA THR A 116 2.57 -2.55 10.45
C THR A 116 2.23 -1.33 11.30
N ASP A 117 2.77 -0.16 10.96
CA ASP A 117 2.47 1.10 11.66
C ASP A 117 1.05 1.57 11.37
N LEU A 118 0.59 1.41 10.12
CA LEU A 118 -0.80 1.68 9.75
C LEU A 118 -1.76 0.78 10.52
N ALA A 119 -1.52 -0.54 10.54
CA ALA A 119 -2.36 -1.50 11.26
C ALA A 119 -2.48 -1.17 12.75
N ALA A 120 -1.40 -0.63 13.36
CA ALA A 120 -1.41 -0.19 14.75
C ALA A 120 -2.21 1.11 14.98
N ILE A 121 -2.18 2.06 14.05
CA ILE A 121 -2.83 3.37 14.23
C ILE A 121 -4.27 3.45 13.69
N LEU A 122 -4.62 2.59 12.74
CA LEU A 122 -5.91 2.65 12.05
C LEU A 122 -7.12 2.52 13.00
N PRO A 123 -7.11 1.65 14.03
CA PRO A 123 -8.20 1.62 15.02
C PRO A 123 -8.35 2.94 15.79
N GLU A 124 -7.24 3.60 16.15
CA GLU A 124 -7.28 4.92 16.82
C GLU A 124 -7.87 5.99 15.88
N TYR A 125 -7.52 5.95 14.58
CA TYR A 125 -8.09 6.84 13.56
C TYR A 125 -9.61 6.66 13.41
N ILE A 126 -10.06 5.41 13.26
CA ILE A 126 -11.48 5.06 13.12
C ILE A 126 -12.26 5.50 14.37
N HIS A 127 -11.74 5.23 15.57
CA HIS A 127 -12.35 5.68 16.81
C HIS A 127 -12.46 7.21 16.89
N ALA A 128 -11.40 7.95 16.53
CA ALA A 128 -11.42 9.41 16.52
C ALA A 128 -12.45 9.98 15.53
N ARG A 129 -12.56 9.37 14.34
CA ARG A 129 -13.55 9.72 13.32
C ARG A 129 -14.98 9.52 13.83
N TYR A 130 -15.28 8.37 14.42
CA TYR A 130 -16.62 8.11 14.97
C TYR A 130 -16.95 9.01 16.14
N ALA A 131 -15.98 9.30 17.03
CA ALA A 131 -16.17 10.24 18.13
C ALA A 131 -16.49 11.66 17.62
N ALA A 132 -15.89 12.07 16.50
CA ALA A 132 -16.19 13.32 15.82
C ALA A 132 -17.53 13.31 15.05
N ARG A 133 -18.19 12.15 14.91
CA ARG A 133 -19.43 11.95 14.12
C ARG A 133 -19.31 12.42 12.67
N ALA A 134 -18.10 12.35 12.10
CA ALA A 134 -17.85 12.75 10.72
C ALA A 134 -18.52 11.78 9.74
N ARG A 135 -19.22 12.33 8.75
CA ARG A 135 -19.93 11.60 7.68
C ARG A 135 -19.20 11.73 6.36
N ASP A 136 -19.63 10.97 5.37
CA ASP A 136 -19.14 11.02 3.99
C ASP A 136 -19.09 12.46 3.45
N GLY A 137 -17.91 12.87 3.00
CA GLY A 137 -17.62 14.23 2.52
C GLY A 137 -17.20 15.22 3.60
N ASP A 138 -17.30 14.88 4.88
CA ASP A 138 -16.91 15.76 5.99
C ASP A 138 -15.38 15.84 6.16
N ARG A 139 -14.99 16.78 7.01
CA ARG A 139 -13.66 16.84 7.61
C ARG A 139 -13.76 16.82 9.12
N PHE A 140 -12.81 16.17 9.77
CA PHE A 140 -12.65 16.24 11.23
C PHE A 140 -11.23 16.59 11.63
N VAL A 141 -11.06 17.03 12.88
CA VAL A 141 -9.72 17.30 13.43
C VAL A 141 -9.09 15.98 13.85
N VAL A 142 -8.11 15.54 13.08
CA VAL A 142 -7.33 14.34 13.39
C VAL A 142 -6.39 14.64 14.56
N PRO A 143 -6.40 13.84 15.64
CA PRO A 143 -5.44 13.99 16.72
C PRO A 143 -4.00 14.01 16.21
N GLU A 144 -3.17 14.89 16.74
CA GLU A 144 -1.83 15.18 16.19
C GLU A 144 -0.94 13.94 16.07
N LYS A 145 -0.99 13.04 17.06
CA LYS A 145 -0.28 11.76 17.04
C LYS A 145 -0.66 10.91 15.83
N ILE A 146 -1.96 10.77 15.58
CA ILE A 146 -2.52 9.98 14.47
C ILE A 146 -2.16 10.64 13.13
N ARG A 147 -2.34 11.96 13.04
CA ARG A 147 -2.00 12.74 11.86
C ARG A 147 -0.54 12.55 11.44
N LYS A 148 0.39 12.66 12.39
CA LYS A 148 1.82 12.44 12.14
C LYS A 148 2.09 11.02 11.66
N ALA A 149 1.52 10.00 12.31
CA ALA A 149 1.72 8.61 11.93
C ALA A 149 1.22 8.32 10.49
N LEU A 150 0.04 8.85 10.13
CA LEU A 150 -0.51 8.72 8.76
C LEU A 150 0.39 9.40 7.72
N LEU A 151 0.88 10.61 8.00
CA LEU A 151 1.82 11.32 7.12
C LEU A 151 3.13 10.57 6.96
N THR A 152 3.72 10.08 8.06
CA THR A 152 4.95 9.29 8.01
C THR A 152 4.78 8.02 7.17
N CYS A 153 3.64 7.33 7.29
CA CYS A 153 3.33 6.18 6.43
C CYS A 153 3.22 6.59 4.96
N ALA A 154 2.53 7.69 4.65
CA ALA A 154 2.40 8.19 3.28
C ALA A 154 3.76 8.57 2.66
N GLU A 155 4.60 9.29 3.39
CA GLU A 155 5.94 9.67 2.96
C GLU A 155 6.83 8.45 2.70
N ALA A 156 6.75 7.43 3.56
CA ALA A 156 7.48 6.18 3.37
C ALA A 156 6.99 5.40 2.14
N LEU A 157 5.67 5.39 1.88
CA LEU A 157 5.10 4.81 0.66
C LEU A 157 5.60 5.54 -0.60
N ASP A 158 5.58 6.88 -0.61
CA ASP A 158 6.06 7.70 -1.74
C ASP A 158 7.56 7.48 -2.00
N ALA A 159 8.38 7.51 -0.96
CA ALA A 159 9.82 7.27 -1.10
C ALA A 159 10.14 5.85 -1.59
N SER A 160 9.38 4.85 -1.13
CA SER A 160 9.54 3.46 -1.58
C SER A 160 9.08 3.26 -3.02
N ALA A 161 7.95 3.87 -3.40
CA ALA A 161 7.44 3.86 -4.76
C ALA A 161 8.44 4.50 -5.73
N GLU A 162 9.08 5.60 -5.32
CA GLU A 162 10.14 6.24 -6.09
C GLU A 162 11.40 5.38 -6.19
N ALA A 163 11.83 4.74 -5.11
CA ALA A 163 12.98 3.82 -5.17
C ALA A 163 12.72 2.66 -6.16
N LEU A 164 11.50 2.11 -6.17
CA LEU A 164 11.10 1.04 -7.09
C LEU A 164 10.83 1.53 -8.54
N SER A 165 10.69 2.84 -8.75
CA SER A 165 10.48 3.43 -10.08
C SER A 165 11.78 3.51 -10.91
N HIS A 166 12.93 3.31 -10.25
CA HIS A 166 14.28 3.35 -10.82
C HIS A 166 14.90 1.94 -10.90
N PRO A 167 14.50 1.10 -11.87
CA PRO A 167 15.00 -0.25 -11.95
C PRO A 167 16.49 -0.29 -12.31
N GLN A 168 17.19 -1.30 -11.80
CA GLN A 168 18.55 -1.63 -12.27
C GLN A 168 18.57 -2.07 -13.73
N ALA A 169 19.77 -2.09 -14.31
CA ALA A 169 20.00 -2.63 -15.64
C ALA A 169 19.46 -4.06 -15.74
N GLY A 170 18.56 -4.28 -16.69
CA GLY A 170 17.92 -5.58 -16.90
C GLY A 170 16.66 -5.83 -16.05
N HIS A 171 16.30 -4.97 -15.11
CA HIS A 171 15.03 -5.05 -14.38
C HIS A 171 13.96 -4.18 -15.04
N VAL A 172 12.69 -4.53 -14.83
CA VAL A 172 11.56 -3.63 -15.08
C VAL A 172 11.02 -3.10 -13.76
N SER A 173 10.41 -1.92 -13.79
CA SER A 173 9.75 -1.37 -12.62
C SER A 173 8.44 -2.13 -12.32
N PRO A 174 8.12 -2.47 -11.05
CA PRO A 174 6.88 -3.13 -10.67
C PRO A 174 5.70 -2.15 -10.67
N ARG A 175 5.32 -1.65 -11.85
CA ARG A 175 4.32 -0.58 -12.03
C ARG A 175 2.99 -0.84 -11.35
N SER A 176 2.53 -2.09 -11.34
CA SER A 176 1.28 -2.49 -10.68
C SER A 176 1.38 -2.34 -9.16
N ALA A 177 2.49 -2.76 -8.55
CA ALA A 177 2.72 -2.58 -7.11
C ALA A 177 2.85 -1.10 -6.75
N ILE A 178 3.67 -0.35 -7.50
CA ILE A 178 3.87 1.10 -7.34
C ILE A 178 2.55 1.85 -7.36
N ARG A 179 1.66 1.53 -8.31
CA ARG A 179 0.33 2.18 -8.41
C ARG A 179 -0.52 1.96 -7.15
N GLN A 180 -0.49 0.75 -6.58
CA GLN A 180 -1.25 0.48 -5.35
C GLN A 180 -0.69 1.29 -4.18
N PHE A 181 0.64 1.31 -4.00
CA PHE A 181 1.27 2.07 -2.93
C PHE A 181 1.10 3.59 -3.08
N ALA A 182 1.13 4.12 -4.30
CA ALA A 182 0.83 5.53 -4.56
C ALA A 182 -0.65 5.88 -4.25
N GLY A 183 -1.57 4.96 -4.55
CA GLY A 183 -2.98 5.07 -4.15
C GLY A 183 -3.13 5.11 -2.63
N ALA A 184 -2.48 4.19 -1.92
CA ALA A 184 -2.49 4.13 -0.46
C ALA A 184 -1.89 5.40 0.16
N SER A 185 -0.75 5.86 -0.35
CA SER A 185 -0.14 7.13 0.08
C SER A 185 -1.10 8.30 -0.05
N SER A 186 -1.75 8.44 -1.21
CA SER A 186 -2.72 9.52 -1.47
C SER A 186 -3.88 9.48 -0.47
N SER A 187 -4.42 8.30 -0.18
CA SER A 187 -5.48 8.13 0.81
C SER A 187 -5.01 8.46 2.23
N LEU A 188 -3.81 8.03 2.63
CA LEU A 188 -3.24 8.33 3.95
C LEU A 188 -2.99 9.84 4.14
N GLN A 189 -2.54 10.54 3.09
CA GLN A 189 -2.43 12.00 3.11
C GLN A 189 -3.80 12.64 3.35
N ARG A 190 -4.86 12.15 2.70
CA ARG A 190 -6.23 12.65 2.90
C ARG A 190 -6.76 12.35 4.30
N PHE A 191 -6.52 11.15 4.82
CA PHE A 191 -6.85 10.81 6.21
C PHE A 191 -6.15 11.72 7.19
N SER A 192 -4.87 12.06 6.95
CA SER A 192 -4.13 13.00 7.82
C SER A 192 -4.72 14.41 7.84
N GLN A 193 -5.42 14.80 6.76
CA GLN A 193 -6.14 16.08 6.65
C GLN A 193 -7.57 15.99 7.22
N GLY A 194 -7.95 14.82 7.76
CA GLY A 194 -9.26 14.54 8.31
C GLY A 194 -10.35 14.36 7.28
N PHE A 195 -10.01 14.19 5.99
CA PHE A 195 -10.99 14.00 4.94
C PHE A 195 -11.62 12.61 5.03
N VAL A 196 -12.95 12.57 5.03
CA VAL A 196 -13.74 11.34 5.05
C VAL A 196 -14.38 11.13 3.69
N GLU A 197 -13.99 10.07 2.97
CA GLU A 197 -14.64 9.72 1.69
C GLU A 197 -15.88 8.87 1.92
N SER A 198 -15.75 7.83 2.75
CA SER A 198 -16.84 6.91 3.04
C SER A 198 -16.62 6.23 4.38
N LEU A 199 -17.65 6.22 5.25
CA LEU A 199 -17.60 5.85 6.68
C LEU A 199 -16.67 4.68 7.04
N ASP A 200 -16.65 3.62 6.23
CA ASP A 200 -15.79 2.45 6.46
C ASP A 200 -15.05 1.95 5.20
N TYR A 201 -15.47 2.42 4.02
CA TYR A 201 -14.95 1.91 2.76
C TYR A 201 -13.58 2.48 2.42
N ASP A 202 -13.29 3.73 2.81
CA ASP A 202 -12.01 4.37 2.52
C ASP A 202 -10.84 3.68 3.24
N THR A 203 -11.00 3.34 4.53
CA THR A 203 -9.99 2.61 5.30
C THR A 203 -9.76 1.21 4.74
N TYR A 204 -10.84 0.50 4.38
CA TYR A 204 -10.76 -0.80 3.72
C TYR A 204 -9.99 -0.73 2.40
N LEU A 205 -10.22 0.31 1.58
CA LEU A 205 -9.53 0.49 0.30
C LEU A 205 -8.02 0.65 0.48
N VAL A 206 -7.57 1.36 1.52
CA VAL A 206 -6.14 1.51 1.80
C VAL A 206 -5.53 0.16 2.17
N GLU A 207 -6.16 -0.59 3.07
CA GLU A 207 -5.69 -1.93 3.47
C GLU A 207 -5.68 -2.91 2.28
N GLN A 208 -6.69 -2.81 1.41
CA GLN A 208 -6.76 -3.58 0.17
C GLN A 208 -5.60 -3.23 -0.79
N GLN A 209 -5.28 -1.94 -0.94
CA GLN A 209 -4.15 -1.49 -1.76
C GLN A 209 -2.81 -2.04 -1.25
N PHE A 210 -2.61 -2.13 0.07
CA PHE A 210 -1.43 -2.80 0.63
C PHE A 210 -1.37 -4.28 0.24
N GLY A 211 -2.45 -5.03 0.47
CA GLY A 211 -2.50 -6.46 0.12
C GLY A 211 -2.24 -6.74 -1.37
N ILE A 212 -2.88 -5.94 -2.25
CA ILE A 212 -2.68 -6.04 -3.71
C ILE A 212 -1.25 -5.59 -4.09
N GLY A 213 -0.74 -4.52 -3.48
CA GLY A 213 0.60 -4.00 -3.72
C GLY A 213 1.68 -5.04 -3.43
N PHE A 214 1.63 -5.66 -2.25
CA PHE A 214 2.55 -6.74 -1.88
C PHE A 214 2.39 -7.99 -2.73
N THR A 215 1.17 -8.35 -3.11
CA THR A 215 0.92 -9.46 -4.04
C THR A 215 1.60 -9.22 -5.39
N ASN A 216 1.41 -8.03 -5.98
CA ASN A 216 2.03 -7.66 -7.25
C ASN A 216 3.57 -7.60 -7.15
N LEU A 217 4.07 -7.14 -6.00
CA LEU A 217 5.51 -7.08 -5.76
C LEU A 217 6.12 -8.49 -5.68
N LEU A 218 5.46 -9.44 -5.01
CA LEU A 218 5.90 -10.83 -4.95
C LEU A 218 5.92 -11.49 -6.33
N PHE A 219 4.89 -11.25 -7.16
CA PHE A 219 4.88 -11.72 -8.54
C PHE A 219 6.07 -11.18 -9.35
N TRP A 220 6.36 -9.89 -9.21
CA TRP A 220 7.50 -9.26 -9.89
C TRP A 220 8.86 -9.80 -9.39
N VAL A 221 9.01 -10.06 -8.10
CA VAL A 221 10.22 -10.71 -7.58
C VAL A 221 10.38 -12.10 -8.19
N GLN A 222 9.31 -12.90 -8.19
CA GLN A 222 9.34 -14.28 -8.69
C GLN A 222 9.44 -14.35 -10.23
N SER A 223 9.13 -13.28 -10.96
CA SER A 223 9.43 -13.15 -12.39
C SER A 223 10.87 -12.75 -12.68
N HIS A 224 11.75 -12.73 -11.67
CA HIS A 224 13.13 -12.23 -11.75
C HIS A 224 13.19 -10.75 -12.13
N HIS A 225 12.30 -9.97 -11.54
CA HIS A 225 12.18 -8.53 -11.76
C HIS A 225 11.84 -8.16 -13.21
N LYS A 226 11.03 -8.99 -13.88
CA LYS A 226 10.58 -8.85 -15.29
C LYS A 226 9.08 -8.58 -15.41
#